data_AF-A0A8S3URW1-F1
#
_entry.id   AF-A0A8S3URW1-F1
#
_cell.length_a   1.000
_cell.length_b   1.000
_cell.length_c   1.000
_cell.angle_alpha   90.00
_cell.angle_beta   90.00
_cell.angle_gamma   90.00
#
_symmetry.space_group_name_H-M   'P 1'
#
loop_
_entity.id
_entity.type
_entity.pdbx_description
1 polymer ?
#
loop_
_entity_poly.entity_id
_entity_poly.type
_entity_poly.pdbx_seq_one_letter_code
_entity_poly.pdbx_strand_id
1 'polypeptide(L)'
;MDSNTLVRCRFHHEESCQLYCKECGDFVCFHCLGQFHQKHNFCQIRDAETNIRDEFKSLVLRKEHEVILNGSSIDRLLGLRDEIEHSIAYHTENRKNRIDMLKKDLLTQLNDTVSSKKTAIQETLDRIENVRLAFLKIDTTNLQELEFWSVVNILTEIKSCLLSANSHKHFLEKFTFRPNDEEMSVGQLISSHGQDDEAKSDAIEKSEHQNPPLCRDVSIQTENQRYSDSKIIVPKPIV
;
A
#
# COMPACT_ATOMS: atom_id res chain seq x y z
N MET A 1 71.87 -28.91 45.83
CA MET A 1 70.61 -29.67 45.66
C MET A 1 70.88 -30.70 44.58
N ASP A 2 71.42 -31.84 44.99
CA ASP A 2 71.91 -32.88 44.09
C ASP A 2 70.80 -33.90 43.85
N SER A 3 70.00 -33.68 42.80
CA SER A 3 68.99 -34.64 42.35
C SER A 3 69.33 -35.11 40.94
N ASN A 4 70.53 -35.68 40.77
CA ASN A 4 70.97 -36.32 39.53
C ASN A 4 70.53 -37.80 39.53
N THR A 5 69.26 -38.07 39.88
CA THR A 5 68.72 -39.43 39.96
C THR A 5 68.32 -39.87 38.55
N LEU A 6 69.26 -40.46 37.83
CA LEU A 6 69.00 -41.04 36.51
C LEU A 6 67.94 -42.15 36.63
N VAL A 7 66.95 -42.11 35.74
CA VAL A 7 65.87 -43.11 35.69
C VAL A 7 66.49 -44.50 35.46
N ARG A 8 66.08 -45.50 36.25
CA ARG A 8 66.55 -46.88 36.06
C ARG A 8 65.89 -47.51 34.84
N CYS A 9 66.65 -48.34 34.13
CA CYS A 9 66.12 -49.05 32.98
C CYS A 9 65.01 -50.04 33.40
N ARG A 10 63.93 -50.08 32.63
CA ARG A 10 62.80 -51.00 32.84
C ARG A 10 63.16 -52.47 32.56
N PHE A 11 64.17 -52.71 31.71
CA PHE A 11 64.61 -54.05 31.31
C PHE A 11 65.90 -54.48 32.02
N HIS A 12 66.72 -53.52 32.45
CA HIS A 12 68.00 -53.77 33.13
C HIS A 12 68.00 -53.00 34.46
N HIS A 13 67.39 -53.57 35.50
CA HIS A 13 67.11 -52.88 36.76
C HIS A 13 68.36 -52.41 37.54
N GLU A 14 69.53 -52.94 37.20
CA GLU A 14 70.83 -52.53 37.77
C GLU A 14 71.44 -51.33 37.03
N GLU A 15 70.92 -50.96 35.85
CA GLU A 15 71.44 -49.88 35.03
C GLU A 15 70.62 -48.60 35.09
N SER A 16 71.32 -47.47 34.95
CA SER A 16 70.72 -46.16 34.74
C SER A 16 70.58 -45.88 33.24
N CYS A 17 69.45 -45.29 32.85
CA CYS A 17 69.30 -44.73 31.52
C CYS A 17 70.07 -43.42 31.44
N GLN A 18 71.07 -43.36 30.55
CA GLN A 18 71.96 -42.22 30.38
C GLN A 18 71.81 -41.56 29.01
N LEU A 19 71.11 -42.22 28.09
CA LEU A 19 70.93 -41.80 26.71
C LEU A 19 69.44 -41.62 26.41
N TYR A 20 69.13 -40.75 25.46
CA TYR A 20 67.80 -40.60 24.89
C TYR A 20 67.81 -41.12 23.46
N CYS A 21 66.92 -42.05 23.14
CA CYS A 21 66.73 -42.56 21.79
C CYS A 21 65.74 -41.68 21.02
N LYS A 22 66.20 -41.04 19.94
CA LYS A 22 65.42 -40.04 19.20
C LYS A 22 64.23 -40.64 18.45
N GLU A 23 64.35 -41.87 17.97
CA GLU A 23 63.32 -42.57 17.20
C GLU A 23 62.23 -43.15 18.11
N CYS A 24 62.61 -43.61 19.31
CA CYS A 24 61.67 -44.19 20.28
C CYS A 24 61.06 -43.14 21.21
N GLY A 25 61.69 -41.98 21.34
CA GLY A 25 61.28 -40.94 22.26
C GLY A 25 61.44 -41.30 23.74
N ASP A 26 62.35 -42.23 24.07
CA ASP A 26 62.48 -42.81 25.43
C ASP A 26 63.94 -42.83 25.93
N PHE A 27 64.11 -42.94 27.25
CA PHE A 27 65.40 -43.01 27.92
C PHE A 27 65.92 -44.44 27.95
N VAL A 28 67.15 -44.65 27.48
CA VAL A 28 67.76 -45.97 27.30
C VAL A 28 69.10 -46.09 28.04
N CYS A 29 69.40 -47.30 28.53
CA CYS A 29 70.72 -47.67 29.06
C CYS A 29 71.60 -48.27 27.97
N PHE A 30 72.89 -48.50 28.26
CA PHE A 30 73.85 -49.04 27.30
C PHE A 30 73.54 -50.49 26.88
N HIS A 31 72.97 -51.32 27.76
CA HIS A 31 72.54 -52.66 27.33
C HIS A 31 71.35 -52.62 26.37
N CYS A 32 70.37 -51.75 26.60
CA CYS A 32 69.25 -51.55 25.67
C CYS A 32 69.74 -51.09 24.30
N LEU A 33 70.74 -50.20 24.27
CA LEU A 33 71.39 -49.75 23.05
C LEU A 33 71.93 -50.93 22.22
N GLY A 34 72.65 -51.84 22.86
CA GLY A 34 73.28 -52.98 22.20
C GLY A 34 72.32 -54.09 21.77
N GLN A 35 71.13 -54.21 22.38
CA GLN A 35 70.18 -55.30 22.07
C GLN A 35 69.01 -54.86 21.21
N PHE A 36 68.38 -53.73 21.54
CA PHE A 36 67.07 -53.35 20.99
C PHE A 36 67.12 -52.10 20.11
N HIS A 37 68.16 -51.27 20.25
CA HIS A 37 68.25 -50.00 19.55
C HIS A 37 69.45 -49.88 18.61
N GLN A 38 70.11 -50.97 18.19
CA GLN A 38 71.40 -50.94 17.45
C GLN A 38 71.49 -49.98 16.24
N LYS A 39 70.36 -49.58 15.64
CA LYS A 39 70.29 -48.69 14.46
C LYS A 39 69.64 -47.33 14.71
N HIS A 40 69.28 -47.02 15.95
CA HIS A 40 68.65 -45.75 16.29
C HIS A 40 69.72 -44.67 16.54
N ASN A 41 69.30 -43.41 16.59
CA ASN A 41 70.14 -42.30 16.96
C ASN A 41 69.95 -41.95 18.44
N PHE A 42 71.05 -41.62 19.10
CA PHE A 42 71.07 -41.28 20.52
C PHE A 42 71.71 -39.94 20.75
N CYS A 43 71.33 -39.33 21.85
CA CYS A 43 72.05 -38.19 22.40
C CYS A 43 72.07 -38.30 23.92
N GLN A 44 72.90 -37.49 24.56
CA GLN A 44 72.85 -37.41 26.02
C GLN A 44 71.52 -36.80 26.46
N ILE A 45 71.06 -37.20 27.64
CA ILE A 45 69.80 -36.71 28.21
C ILE A 45 69.75 -35.18 28.28
N ARG A 46 70.88 -34.52 28.60
CA ARG A 46 70.95 -33.05 28.65
C ARG A 46 70.75 -32.39 27.29
N ASP A 47 71.28 -33.00 26.22
CA ASP A 47 71.10 -32.50 24.86
C ASP A 47 69.66 -32.71 24.39
N ALA A 48 69.07 -33.87 24.72
CA ALA A 48 67.66 -34.14 24.46
C ALA A 48 66.75 -33.16 25.22
N GLU A 49 67.04 -32.91 26.50
CA GLU A 49 66.29 -31.96 27.33
C GLU A 49 66.32 -30.56 26.72
N THR A 50 67.49 -30.10 26.29
CA THR A 50 67.65 -28.77 25.67
C THR A 50 66.86 -28.70 24.36
N ASN A 51 67.01 -29.70 23.48
CA ASN A 51 66.32 -29.73 22.19
C ASN A 51 64.79 -29.80 22.34
N ILE A 52 64.28 -30.68 23.22
CA ILE A 52 62.83 -30.81 23.47
C ILE A 52 62.28 -29.53 24.10
N ARG A 53 63.02 -28.92 25.03
CA ARG A 53 62.63 -27.65 25.64
C ARG A 53 62.55 -26.53 24.61
N ASP A 54 63.52 -26.43 23.72
CA ASP A 54 63.55 -25.40 22.69
C ASP A 54 62.46 -25.63 21.63
N GLU A 55 62.22 -26.89 21.25
CA GLU A 55 61.10 -27.25 20.37
C GLU A 55 59.76 -26.88 21.02
N PHE A 56 59.56 -27.23 22.28
CA PHE A 56 58.35 -26.90 23.02
C PHE A 56 58.14 -25.39 23.13
N LYS A 57 59.19 -24.63 23.47
CA LYS A 57 59.14 -23.15 23.47
C LYS A 57 58.76 -22.60 22.10
N SER A 58 59.32 -23.13 21.02
CA SER A 58 59.01 -22.67 19.66
C SER A 58 57.55 -22.94 19.29
N LEU A 59 56.98 -24.07 19.73
CA LEU A 59 55.57 -24.41 19.52
C LEU A 59 54.64 -23.50 20.32
N VAL A 60 54.97 -23.23 21.59
CA VAL A 60 54.22 -22.31 22.44
C VAL A 60 54.19 -20.91 21.82
N LEU A 61 55.35 -20.37 21.45
CA LEU A 61 55.43 -19.04 20.81
C LEU A 61 54.62 -18.96 19.51
N ARG A 62 54.65 -20.00 18.68
CA ARG A 62 53.85 -20.07 17.45
C ARG A 62 52.35 -20.06 17.76
N LYS A 63 51.92 -20.81 18.78
CA LYS A 63 50.52 -20.89 19.20
C LYS A 63 50.04 -19.60 19.84
N GLU A 64 50.85 -18.95 20.66
CA GLU A 64 50.56 -17.63 21.22
C GLU A 64 50.36 -16.60 20.09
N HIS A 65 51.25 -16.58 19.10
CA HIS A 65 51.13 -15.69 17.95
C HIS A 65 49.85 -15.97 17.13
N GLU A 66 49.51 -17.24 16.90
CA GLU A 66 48.27 -17.63 16.22
C GLU A 66 47.02 -17.15 16.98
N VAL A 67 47.01 -17.29 18.31
CA VAL A 67 45.91 -16.81 19.16
C VAL A 67 45.77 -15.28 19.07
N ILE A 68 46.88 -14.54 19.09
CA ILE A 68 46.86 -13.07 18.96
C ILE A 68 46.31 -12.63 17.60
N LEU A 69 46.78 -13.25 16.50
CA LEU A 69 46.29 -12.95 15.16
C LEU A 69 44.80 -13.25 15.01
N ASN A 70 44.36 -14.39 15.52
CA ASN A 70 42.94 -14.77 15.49
C ASN A 70 42.09 -13.83 16.34
N GLY A 71 42.58 -13.43 17.52
CA GLY A 71 41.93 -12.42 18.38
C GLY A 71 41.73 -11.09 17.64
N SER A 72 42.77 -10.58 16.98
CA SER A 72 42.67 -9.34 16.19
C SER A 72 41.66 -9.43 15.03
N SER A 73 41.52 -10.63 14.44
CA SER A 73 40.54 -10.87 13.38
C SER A 73 39.11 -10.89 13.94
N ILE A 74 38.91 -11.46 15.13
CA ILE A 74 37.62 -11.44 15.84
C ILE A 74 37.22 -10.00 16.17
N ASP A 75 38.13 -9.19 16.74
CA ASP A 75 37.84 -7.79 17.07
C ASP A 75 37.43 -6.98 15.83
N ARG A 76 38.11 -7.22 14.70
CA ARG A 76 37.75 -6.60 13.42
C ARG A 76 36.36 -7.03 12.93
N LEU A 77 36.03 -8.32 13.06
CA LEU A 77 34.71 -8.83 12.69
C LEU A 77 33.60 -8.27 13.59
N LEU A 78 33.87 -8.11 14.88
CA LEU A 78 32.95 -7.48 15.83
C LEU A 78 32.72 -6.01 15.48
N GLY A 79 33.78 -5.26 15.16
CA GLY A 79 33.64 -3.87 14.69
C GLY A 79 32.80 -3.75 13.41
N LEU A 80 33.05 -4.62 12.42
CA LEU A 80 32.25 -4.66 11.19
C LEU A 80 30.78 -5.03 11.45
N ARG A 81 30.51 -5.96 12.37
CA ARG A 81 29.14 -6.29 12.78
C ARG A 81 28.44 -5.06 13.35
N ASP A 82 29.09 -4.34 14.27
CA ASP A 82 28.49 -3.17 14.92
C ASP A 82 28.22 -2.03 13.91
N GLU A 83 29.12 -1.82 12.94
CA GLU A 83 28.91 -0.89 11.82
C GLU A 83 27.71 -1.29 10.95
N ILE A 84 27.57 -2.58 10.63
CA ILE A 84 26.44 -3.11 9.86
C ILE A 84 25.13 -2.95 10.64
N GLU A 85 25.10 -3.29 11.92
CA GLU A 85 23.92 -3.13 12.78
C GLU A 85 23.49 -1.66 12.86
N HIS A 86 24.45 -0.75 13.03
CA HIS A 86 24.18 0.69 13.03
C HIS A 86 23.63 1.18 11.68
N SER A 87 24.22 0.73 10.56
CA SER A 87 23.77 1.06 9.21
C SER A 87 22.35 0.56 8.95
N ILE A 88 22.03 -0.68 9.35
CA ILE A 88 20.69 -1.27 9.22
C ILE A 88 19.68 -0.45 10.03
N ALA A 89 19.99 -0.13 11.28
CA ALA A 89 19.12 0.67 12.14
C ALA A 89 18.84 2.05 11.53
N TYR A 90 19.90 2.75 11.09
CA TYR A 90 19.80 4.05 10.44
C TYR A 90 18.92 4.01 9.18
N HIS A 91 19.16 3.06 8.28
CA HIS A 91 18.39 2.96 7.03
C HIS A 91 16.94 2.55 7.27
N THR A 92 16.68 1.70 8.27
CA THR A 92 15.32 1.30 8.64
C THR A 92 14.52 2.50 9.13
N GLU A 93 15.09 3.30 10.03
CA GLU A 93 14.43 4.48 10.57
C GLU A 93 14.22 5.56 9.49
N ASN A 94 15.21 5.77 8.62
CA ASN A 94 15.08 6.71 7.51
C ASN A 94 13.97 6.31 6.51
N ARG A 95 13.86 5.01 6.19
CA ARG A 95 12.78 4.50 5.34
C ARG A 95 11.41 4.67 6.00
N LYS A 96 11.30 4.39 7.28
CA LYS A 96 10.07 4.60 8.06
C LYS A 96 9.62 6.06 8.04
N ASN A 97 10.54 6.99 8.30
CA ASN A 97 10.26 8.43 8.25
C ASN A 97 9.78 8.89 6.86
N ARG A 98 10.39 8.37 5.80
CA ARG A 98 9.98 8.68 4.42
C ARG A 98 8.59 8.14 4.09
N ILE A 99 8.24 6.94 4.57
CA ILE A 99 6.90 6.39 4.43
C ILE A 99 5.88 7.25 5.18
N ASP A 100 6.19 7.68 6.40
CA ASP A 100 5.29 8.52 7.20
C ASP A 100 5.06 9.90 6.55
N MET A 101 6.10 10.50 5.95
CA MET A 101 5.97 11.72 5.16
C MET A 101 5.05 11.52 3.95
N LEU A 102 5.27 10.46 3.16
CA LEU A 102 4.43 10.15 2.00
C LEU A 102 2.97 9.90 2.39
N LYS A 103 2.75 9.17 3.49
CA LYS A 103 1.40 8.94 4.03
C LYS A 103 0.72 10.26 4.40
N LYS A 104 1.44 11.17 5.07
CA LYS A 104 0.89 12.48 5.46
C LYS A 104 0.55 13.33 4.24
N ASP A 105 1.42 13.32 3.22
CA ASP A 105 1.20 14.04 1.97
C ASP A 105 -0.03 13.50 1.22
N LEU A 106 -0.12 12.18 1.03
CA LEU A 106 -1.28 11.55 0.39
C LEU A 106 -2.60 11.81 1.14
N LEU A 107 -2.58 11.77 2.48
CA LEU A 107 -3.76 12.12 3.28
C LEU A 107 -4.17 13.60 3.09
N THR A 108 -3.20 14.50 2.94
CA THR A 108 -3.46 15.91 2.70
C THR A 108 -4.09 16.10 1.31
N GLN A 109 -3.49 15.52 0.27
CA GLN A 109 -4.03 15.55 -1.10
C GLN A 109 -5.44 14.96 -1.19
N LEU A 110 -5.71 13.87 -0.45
CA LEU A 110 -7.03 13.26 -0.38
C LEU A 110 -8.04 14.21 0.27
N ASN A 111 -7.69 14.81 1.40
CA ASN A 111 -8.55 15.76 2.10
C ASN A 111 -8.84 17.01 1.26
N ASP A 112 -7.85 17.53 0.55
CA ASP A 112 -8.02 18.68 -0.34
C ASP A 112 -8.97 18.33 -1.50
N THR A 113 -8.80 17.14 -2.10
CA THR A 113 -9.67 16.65 -3.18
C THR A 113 -11.10 16.46 -2.68
N VAL A 114 -11.28 15.83 -1.52
CA VAL A 114 -12.60 15.63 -0.89
C VAL A 114 -13.25 16.98 -0.58
N SER A 115 -12.50 17.93 -0.04
CA SER A 115 -13.00 19.27 0.29
C SER A 115 -13.43 20.03 -0.97
N SER A 116 -12.59 20.02 -2.00
CA SER A 116 -12.89 20.64 -3.30
C SER A 116 -14.12 20.02 -3.98
N LYS A 117 -14.25 18.69 -3.93
CA LYS A 117 -15.44 18.00 -4.47
C LYS A 117 -16.69 18.32 -3.66
N LYS A 118 -16.57 18.37 -2.32
CA LYS A 118 -17.68 18.75 -1.44
C LYS A 118 -18.17 20.16 -1.72
N THR A 119 -17.28 21.14 -1.88
CA THR A 119 -17.68 22.52 -2.22
C THR A 119 -18.35 22.59 -3.59
N ALA A 120 -17.80 21.90 -4.60
CA ALA A 120 -18.41 21.86 -5.93
C ALA A 120 -19.81 21.23 -5.91
N ILE A 121 -20.00 20.12 -5.17
CA ILE A 121 -21.32 19.50 -5.00
C ILE A 121 -22.28 20.48 -4.29
N GLN A 122 -21.82 21.15 -3.23
CA GLN A 122 -22.65 22.13 -2.53
C GLN A 122 -23.11 23.26 -3.45
N GLU A 123 -22.20 23.82 -4.25
CA GLU A 123 -22.55 24.85 -5.23
C GLU A 123 -23.56 24.34 -6.27
N THR A 124 -23.44 23.09 -6.72
CA THR A 124 -24.44 22.52 -7.64
C THR A 124 -25.81 22.33 -6.99
N LEU A 125 -25.85 21.91 -5.71
CA LEU A 125 -27.10 21.80 -4.95
C LEU A 125 -27.77 23.16 -4.79
N ASP A 126 -27.00 24.18 -4.43
CA ASP A 126 -27.51 25.55 -4.27
C ASP A 126 -28.06 26.09 -5.60
N ARG A 127 -27.41 25.79 -6.74
CA ARG A 127 -27.93 26.15 -8.07
C ARG A 127 -29.23 25.44 -8.39
N ILE A 128 -29.32 24.14 -8.13
CA ILE A 128 -30.54 23.36 -8.37
C ILE A 128 -31.69 23.92 -7.54
N GLU A 129 -31.45 24.24 -6.27
CA GLU A 129 -32.47 24.79 -5.38
C GLU A 129 -32.94 26.17 -5.85
N ASN A 130 -32.03 27.05 -6.27
CA ASN A 130 -32.38 28.35 -6.83
C ASN A 130 -33.23 28.23 -8.10
N VAL A 131 -32.89 27.30 -8.99
CA VAL A 131 -33.68 27.01 -10.20
C VAL A 131 -35.06 26.48 -9.81
N ARG A 132 -35.14 25.55 -8.86
CA ARG A 132 -36.41 25.01 -8.36
C ARG A 132 -37.32 26.12 -7.81
N LEU A 133 -36.78 26.99 -6.97
CA LEU A 133 -37.53 28.12 -6.39
C LEU A 133 -38.00 29.11 -7.47
N ALA A 134 -37.18 29.37 -8.48
CA ALA A 134 -37.56 30.22 -9.60
C ALA A 134 -38.73 29.63 -10.41
N PHE A 135 -38.68 28.33 -10.73
CA PHE A 135 -39.78 27.64 -11.41
C PHE A 135 -41.07 27.66 -10.58
N LEU A 136 -41.00 27.31 -9.30
CA LEU A 136 -42.16 27.36 -8.40
C LEU A 136 -42.78 28.76 -8.32
N LYS A 137 -41.97 29.82 -8.38
CA LYS A 137 -42.47 31.20 -8.42
C LYS A 137 -43.19 31.50 -9.74
N ILE A 138 -42.64 31.07 -10.88
CA ILE A 138 -43.25 31.27 -12.19
C ILE A 138 -44.60 30.52 -12.27
N ASP A 139 -44.63 29.27 -11.83
CA ASP A 139 -45.84 28.45 -11.84
C ASP A 139 -46.93 29.06 -10.95
N THR A 140 -46.57 29.54 -9.75
CA THR A 140 -47.54 30.21 -8.87
C THR A 140 -48.05 31.51 -9.45
N THR A 141 -47.21 32.33 -10.11
CA THR A 141 -47.67 33.54 -10.79
C THR A 141 -48.59 33.24 -11.98
N ASN A 142 -48.26 32.23 -12.80
CA ASN A 142 -49.08 31.83 -13.94
C ASN A 142 -50.46 31.32 -13.50
N LEU A 143 -50.52 30.55 -12.41
CA LEU A 143 -51.79 30.10 -11.84
C LEU A 143 -52.65 31.26 -11.35
N GLN A 144 -52.05 32.24 -10.67
CA GLN A 144 -52.76 33.44 -10.21
C GLN A 144 -53.31 34.28 -11.38
N GLU A 145 -52.54 34.42 -12.46
CA GLU A 145 -52.99 35.13 -13.66
C GLU A 145 -54.13 34.40 -14.35
N LEU A 146 -54.07 33.06 -14.47
CA LEU A 146 -55.16 32.25 -15.04
C LEU A 146 -56.45 32.38 -14.23
N GLU A 147 -56.36 32.32 -12.90
CA GLU A 147 -57.51 32.54 -12.01
C GLU A 147 -58.10 33.94 -12.21
N PHE A 148 -57.25 34.97 -12.28
CA PHE A 148 -57.69 36.34 -12.53
C PHE A 148 -58.41 36.50 -13.87
N TRP A 149 -57.82 36.02 -14.97
CA TRP A 149 -58.41 36.12 -16.30
C TRP A 149 -59.69 35.31 -16.44
N SER A 150 -59.79 34.15 -15.80
CA SER A 150 -61.03 33.36 -15.73
C SER A 150 -62.17 34.16 -15.10
N VAL A 151 -61.90 34.81 -13.95
CA VAL A 151 -62.88 35.69 -13.29
C VAL A 151 -63.29 36.87 -14.18
N VAL A 152 -62.32 37.53 -14.84
CA VAL A 152 -62.60 38.64 -15.77
C VAL A 152 -63.46 38.19 -16.94
N ASN A 153 -63.18 37.02 -17.52
CA ASN A 153 -63.96 36.49 -18.64
C ASN A 153 -65.41 36.20 -18.22
N ILE A 154 -65.62 35.53 -17.09
CA ILE A 154 -66.95 35.25 -16.53
C ILE A 154 -67.73 36.55 -16.28
N LEU A 155 -67.10 37.55 -15.67
CA LEU A 155 -67.76 38.85 -15.42
C LEU A 155 -68.12 39.58 -16.73
N THR A 156 -67.29 39.45 -17.75
CA THR A 156 -67.53 40.04 -19.07
C THR A 156 -68.71 39.36 -19.78
N GLU A 157 -68.80 38.03 -19.72
CA GLU A 157 -69.93 37.25 -20.23
C GLU A 157 -71.24 37.62 -19.51
N ILE A 158 -71.23 37.69 -18.17
CA ILE A 158 -72.40 38.13 -17.38
C ILE A 158 -72.84 39.53 -17.80
N LYS A 159 -71.89 40.48 -17.93
CA LYS A 159 -72.18 41.84 -18.37
C LYS A 159 -72.81 41.87 -19.76
N SER A 160 -72.30 41.07 -20.70
CA SER A 160 -72.85 40.94 -22.05
C SER A 160 -74.29 40.40 -22.02
N CYS A 161 -74.54 39.35 -21.25
CA CYS A 161 -75.88 38.80 -21.05
C CYS A 161 -76.85 39.83 -20.47
N LEU A 162 -76.44 40.60 -19.46
CA LEU A 162 -77.28 41.66 -18.86
C LEU A 162 -77.59 42.79 -19.84
N LEU A 163 -76.62 43.22 -20.65
CA LEU A 163 -76.84 44.23 -21.69
C LEU A 163 -77.82 43.72 -22.76
N SER A 164 -77.68 42.46 -23.19
CA SER A 164 -78.61 41.85 -24.13
C SER A 164 -80.03 41.76 -23.54
N ALA A 165 -80.17 41.35 -22.29
CA ALA A 165 -81.45 41.28 -21.59
C ALA A 165 -82.11 42.65 -21.43
N ASN A 166 -81.35 43.70 -21.12
CA ASN A 166 -81.86 45.07 -21.06
C ASN A 166 -82.29 45.59 -22.44
N SER A 167 -81.57 45.24 -23.50
CA SER A 167 -81.97 45.57 -24.86
C SER A 167 -83.26 44.86 -25.27
N HIS A 168 -83.44 43.59 -24.87
CA HIS A 168 -84.68 42.84 -25.04
C HIS A 168 -85.82 43.41 -24.20
N LYS A 169 -85.57 43.88 -22.98
CA LYS A 169 -86.57 44.57 -22.16
C LYS A 169 -87.06 45.85 -22.84
N HIS A 170 -86.16 46.67 -23.39
CA HIS A 170 -86.53 47.86 -24.15
C HIS A 170 -87.22 47.54 -25.50
N PHE A 171 -86.87 46.42 -26.12
CA PHE A 171 -87.57 45.92 -27.31
C PHE A 171 -89.00 45.47 -26.97
N LEU A 172 -89.19 44.75 -25.86
CA LEU A 172 -90.50 44.32 -25.37
C LEU A 172 -91.36 45.49 -24.83
N GLU A 173 -90.75 46.54 -24.27
CA GLU A 173 -91.49 47.77 -23.91
C GLU A 173 -91.89 48.61 -25.13
N LYS A 174 -91.19 48.50 -26.27
CA LYS A 174 -91.59 49.13 -27.55
C LYS A 174 -92.59 48.32 -28.35
N PHE A 175 -92.67 47.01 -28.12
CA PHE A 175 -93.68 46.13 -28.68
C PHE A 175 -94.74 45.82 -27.62
N THR A 176 -95.66 46.75 -27.38
CA THR A 176 -96.99 46.38 -26.89
C THR A 176 -97.72 45.63 -28.01
N PHE A 177 -97.35 44.36 -28.20
CA PHE A 177 -98.03 43.50 -29.14
C PHE A 177 -99.30 42.95 -28.50
N ARG A 178 -100.42 43.16 -29.20
CA ARG A 178 -101.74 42.56 -28.94
C ARG A 178 -101.62 41.03 -28.95
N PRO A 179 -102.37 40.32 -28.09
CA PRO A 179 -102.45 38.88 -28.16
C PRO A 179 -103.27 38.50 -29.40
N ASN A 180 -102.71 37.66 -30.25
CA ASN A 180 -103.47 36.77 -31.13
C ASN A 180 -102.64 35.50 -31.26
N ASP A 181 -103.16 34.45 -30.65
CA ASP A 181 -103.34 33.11 -31.20
C ASP A 181 -102.48 32.76 -32.41
N GLU A 182 -101.57 31.81 -32.25
CA GLU A 182 -101.60 30.56 -33.04
C GLU A 182 -100.55 29.58 -32.52
N GLU A 183 -101.03 28.39 -32.21
CA GLU A 183 -100.26 27.20 -31.90
C GLU A 183 -99.43 26.78 -33.12
N MET A 184 -98.13 26.51 -32.94
CA MET A 184 -97.38 25.72 -33.90
C MET A 184 -96.52 24.66 -33.20
N SER A 185 -96.99 23.43 -33.37
CA SER A 185 -96.33 22.16 -33.12
C SER A 185 -95.37 21.82 -34.26
N VAL A 186 -94.12 21.47 -33.94
CA VAL A 186 -93.19 20.65 -34.75
C VAL A 186 -92.20 20.04 -33.72
N GLY A 187 -91.94 18.74 -33.58
CA GLY A 187 -91.90 17.68 -34.58
C GLY A 187 -90.44 17.24 -34.79
N GLN A 188 -90.04 16.18 -34.06
CA GLN A 188 -88.88 15.26 -34.18
C GLN A 188 -87.86 15.38 -35.33
N LEU A 189 -86.59 15.05 -35.01
CA LEU A 189 -85.60 14.25 -35.80
C LEU A 189 -84.35 14.00 -34.90
N ILE A 190 -84.18 12.86 -34.21
CA ILE A 190 -83.61 11.54 -34.58
C ILE A 190 -82.13 11.55 -35.02
N SER A 191 -81.34 10.70 -34.32
CA SER A 191 -80.12 9.96 -34.73
C SER A 191 -78.82 10.73 -34.96
N SER A 192 -77.61 10.17 -34.84
CA SER A 192 -77.01 8.93 -34.29
C SER A 192 -75.61 8.91 -34.91
N HIS A 193 -74.53 8.63 -34.18
CA HIS A 193 -73.38 7.88 -34.70
C HIS A 193 -72.41 7.58 -33.55
N GLY A 194 -72.11 6.29 -33.38
CA GLY A 194 -71.04 5.80 -32.52
C GLY A 194 -69.81 5.40 -33.35
N GLN A 195 -68.93 4.67 -32.65
CA GLN A 195 -67.74 3.95 -33.13
C GLN A 195 -66.61 4.85 -33.61
N ASP A 196 -65.34 4.50 -33.51
CA ASP A 196 -64.48 3.56 -32.77
C ASP A 196 -63.08 4.09 -33.18
N ASP A 197 -62.03 3.87 -32.39
CA ASP A 197 -60.71 3.53 -32.95
C ASP A 197 -59.69 3.30 -31.82
N GLU A 198 -59.36 2.02 -31.66
CA GLU A 198 -58.11 1.53 -31.11
C GLU A 198 -56.93 2.03 -31.96
N ALA A 199 -55.85 2.47 -31.31
CA ALA A 199 -54.51 2.33 -31.88
C ALA A 199 -53.49 2.07 -30.77
N LYS A 200 -53.02 0.82 -30.75
CA LYS A 200 -51.78 0.36 -30.13
C LYS A 200 -50.58 1.04 -30.80
N SER A 201 -49.54 1.32 -30.03
CA SER A 201 -48.16 1.33 -30.54
C SER A 201 -47.17 1.20 -29.38
N ASP A 202 -46.82 -0.06 -29.15
CA ASP A 202 -45.47 -0.64 -29.06
C ASP A 202 -44.38 -0.04 -28.16
N ALA A 203 -43.90 -0.95 -27.31
CA ALA A 203 -42.60 -0.95 -26.69
C ALA A 203 -41.45 -1.18 -27.70
N ILE A 204 -40.35 -0.46 -27.51
CA ILE A 204 -38.98 -0.82 -27.91
C ILE A 204 -38.08 -0.30 -26.77
N GLU A 205 -37.68 -1.12 -25.81
CA GLU A 205 -36.43 -1.90 -25.73
C GLU A 205 -35.10 -1.12 -25.90
N LYS A 206 -34.22 -1.31 -24.88
CA LYS A 206 -32.74 -1.32 -24.92
C LYS A 206 -32.05 0.01 -25.20
N SER A 207 -31.34 0.59 -24.23
CA SER A 207 -29.90 0.35 -23.92
C SER A 207 -29.38 1.75 -23.52
N GLU A 208 -28.44 2.01 -22.63
CA GLU A 208 -27.19 1.35 -22.31
C GLU A 208 -26.68 2.02 -21.01
N HIS A 209 -26.30 1.22 -20.02
CA HIS A 209 -25.54 1.69 -18.86
C HIS A 209 -24.14 2.08 -19.32
N GLN A 210 -23.83 3.38 -19.37
CA GLN A 210 -22.45 3.85 -19.42
C GLN A 210 -21.89 3.90 -18.00
N ASN A 211 -21.24 2.80 -17.62
CA ASN A 211 -20.26 2.82 -16.52
C ASN A 211 -19.12 3.79 -16.88
N PRO A 212 -18.69 4.66 -15.95
CA PRO A 212 -17.47 5.43 -16.15
C PRO A 212 -16.25 4.50 -16.11
N PRO A 213 -15.21 4.75 -16.94
CA PRO A 213 -14.04 3.90 -16.99
C PRO A 213 -13.23 4.00 -15.69
N LEU A 214 -13.18 2.88 -14.97
CA LEU A 214 -12.11 2.54 -14.05
C LEU A 214 -10.82 2.27 -14.84
N CYS A 215 -9.69 2.57 -14.20
CA CYS A 215 -8.31 2.33 -14.65
C CYS A 215 -7.75 3.32 -15.68
N ARG A 216 -7.20 4.44 -15.19
CA ARG A 216 -5.94 4.94 -15.75
C ARG A 216 -4.80 4.22 -15.04
N ASP A 217 -3.98 3.56 -15.84
CA ASP A 217 -2.71 2.96 -15.45
C ASP A 217 -1.84 3.99 -14.74
N VAL A 218 -1.68 3.81 -13.43
CA VAL A 218 -0.51 4.34 -12.73
C VAL A 218 0.65 3.46 -13.19
N SER A 219 1.37 3.94 -14.21
CA SER A 219 2.70 3.44 -14.54
C SER A 219 3.58 3.64 -13.30
N ILE A 220 3.71 2.58 -12.50
CA ILE A 220 4.78 2.44 -11.53
C ILE A 220 6.04 2.26 -12.37
N GLN A 221 6.69 3.38 -12.71
CA GLN A 221 8.09 3.34 -13.08
C GLN A 221 8.84 2.86 -11.84
N THR A 222 9.13 1.57 -11.81
CA THR A 222 10.13 0.98 -10.95
C THR A 222 11.46 1.62 -11.32
N GLU A 223 11.83 2.65 -10.57
CA GLU A 223 13.17 3.25 -10.56
C GLU A 223 14.15 2.26 -9.89
N ASN A 224 14.28 1.07 -10.48
CA ASN A 224 15.30 0.08 -10.19
C ASN A 224 16.51 0.38 -11.06
N GLN A 225 17.18 1.51 -10.82
CA GLN A 225 18.46 1.81 -11.47
C GLN A 225 19.26 2.80 -10.62
N ARG A 226 19.80 2.31 -9.51
CA ARG A 226 21.01 2.84 -8.85
C ARG A 226 21.52 1.91 -7.75
N TYR A 227 21.85 0.68 -8.13
CA TYR A 227 22.79 -0.17 -7.39
C TYR A 227 23.71 -0.84 -8.42
N SER A 228 24.57 -0.02 -9.00
CA SER A 228 25.74 -0.46 -9.74
C SER A 228 26.89 0.37 -9.17
N ASP A 229 27.99 -0.30 -8.80
CA ASP A 229 29.28 0.29 -8.39
C ASP A 229 29.60 0.35 -6.89
N SER A 230 29.33 -0.73 -6.17
CA SER A 230 30.20 -1.10 -5.05
C SER A 230 30.96 -2.37 -5.40
N LYS A 231 32.09 -2.20 -6.10
CA LYS A 231 33.10 -3.25 -6.29
C LYS A 231 33.55 -3.73 -4.92
N ILE A 232 33.09 -4.90 -4.50
CA ILE A 232 33.69 -5.63 -3.39
C ILE A 232 35.06 -6.07 -3.86
N ILE A 233 36.10 -5.35 -3.42
CA ILE A 233 37.50 -5.76 -3.61
C ILE A 233 37.74 -6.91 -2.63
N VAL A 234 37.70 -8.13 -3.15
CA VAL A 234 38.16 -9.32 -2.41
C VAL A 234 39.69 -9.28 -2.39
N PRO A 235 40.35 -9.21 -1.21
CA PRO A 235 41.80 -9.28 -1.15
C PRO A 235 42.27 -10.66 -1.61
N LYS A 236 43.24 -10.69 -2.51
CA LYS A 236 43.91 -11.93 -2.95
C LYS A 236 44.56 -12.62 -1.74
N PRO A 237 44.51 -13.96 -1.67
CA PRO A 237 45.28 -14.70 -0.68
C PRO A 237 46.77 -14.45 -0.92
N ILE A 238 47.47 -14.09 0.15
CA ILE A 238 48.93 -14.03 0.19
C ILE A 238 49.40 -15.49 0.19
N VAL A 239 50.08 -15.89 -0.89
CA VAL A 239 50.82 -17.15 -1.00
C VAL A 239 52.22 -16.94 -0.44
#